data_AF-A0A9E5T140-F1
#
_entry.id   AF-A0A9E5T140-F1
#
_cell.length_a   1.000
_cell.length_b   1.000
_cell.length_c   1.000
_cell.angle_alpha   90.00
_cell.angle_beta   90.00
_cell.angle_gamma   90.00
#
_symmetry.space_group_name_H-M   'P 1'
#
loop_
_entity.id
_entity.type
_entity.pdbx_description
1 polymer ?
#
loop_
_entity_poly.entity_id
_entity_poly.type
_entity_poly.pdbx_seq_one_letter_code
_entity_poly.pdbx_strand_id
1 'polypeptide(L)'
;MSKCCCSSDNCCKPQPKKPINIDFLYLDTTVCGRCRDTEKALDEAVSGVVAVLNAAGYEVKVNKVNIASRELATEYRFISSPTIRVNGNDIAVELRESLCEDCGTLCGDDVDCRIWVYNGAEYTSPPKELITDAILREVYSTGKRESVSEAYQLPENLETYFTAKTHKDEAEMQKNGGNTL
;
A
#
# COMPACT_ATOMS: atom_id res chain seq x y z
N MET A 1 33.17 -18.82 29.94
CA MET A 1 32.25 -18.17 30.90
C MET A 1 32.72 -16.74 31.11
N SER A 2 32.32 -15.82 30.23
CA SER A 2 32.72 -14.41 30.36
C SER A 2 31.77 -13.71 31.33
N LYS A 3 32.32 -13.37 32.49
CA LYS A 3 31.66 -12.69 33.61
C LYS A 3 31.38 -11.26 33.19
N CYS A 4 30.10 -10.89 33.06
CA CYS A 4 29.70 -9.50 32.88
C CYS A 4 29.64 -8.85 34.28
N CYS A 5 30.53 -7.91 34.55
CA CYS A 5 30.65 -7.18 35.83
C CYS A 5 29.98 -5.80 35.72
N CYS A 6 28.68 -5.69 35.97
CA CYS A 6 27.99 -4.40 36.14
C CYS A 6 26.92 -4.47 37.24
N SER A 7 26.98 -3.56 38.22
CA SER A 7 26.19 -3.56 39.46
C SER A 7 24.93 -2.70 39.41
N SER A 8 24.16 -2.72 38.32
CA SER A 8 22.90 -1.98 38.24
C SER A 8 21.84 -2.69 37.39
N ASP A 9 20.62 -2.77 37.92
CA ASP A 9 19.46 -3.52 37.38
C ASP A 9 18.92 -3.02 36.02
N ASN A 10 19.64 -2.11 35.36
CA ASN A 10 19.20 -1.42 34.14
C ASN A 10 20.12 -1.62 32.92
N CYS A 11 21.19 -2.43 33.02
CA CYS A 11 22.17 -2.59 31.94
C CYS A 11 21.72 -3.45 30.74
N CYS A 12 20.67 -4.26 30.86
CA CYS A 12 20.31 -5.28 29.85
C CYS A 12 18.87 -5.16 29.33
N LYS A 13 18.25 -3.98 29.38
CA LYS A 13 16.93 -3.80 28.76
C LYS A 13 17.09 -3.76 27.24
N PRO A 14 16.39 -4.64 26.49
CA PRO A 14 16.34 -4.52 25.04
C PRO A 14 15.90 -3.11 24.66
N GLN A 15 16.69 -2.42 23.85
CA GLN A 15 16.29 -1.14 23.29
C GLN A 15 15.02 -1.35 22.45
N PRO A 16 14.02 -0.46 22.53
CA PRO A 16 12.84 -0.56 21.69
C PRO A 16 13.26 -0.42 20.22
N LYS A 17 12.74 -1.32 19.38
CA LYS A 17 13.02 -1.30 17.95
C LYS A 17 12.35 -0.09 17.29
N LYS A 18 13.01 0.47 16.28
CA LYS A 18 12.45 1.55 15.47
C LYS A 18 11.41 0.99 14.50
N PRO A 19 10.16 1.47 14.49
CA PRO A 19 9.16 0.95 13.58
C PRO A 19 9.42 1.40 12.14
N ILE A 20 9.14 0.51 11.18
CA ILE A 20 8.98 0.80 9.76
C ILE A 20 7.55 0.42 9.42
N ASN A 21 6.70 1.42 9.22
CA ASN A 21 5.30 1.21 8.90
C ASN A 21 5.13 1.20 7.39
N ILE A 22 4.59 0.11 6.85
CA ILE A 22 4.34 -0.04 5.42
C ILE A 22 2.83 -0.14 5.23
N ASP A 23 2.27 0.80 4.49
CA ASP A 23 0.84 0.76 4.14
C ASP A 23 0.69 0.25 2.71
N PHE A 24 -0.17 -0.75 2.53
CA PHE A 24 -0.63 -1.24 1.25
C PHE A 24 -2.12 -0.92 1.10
N LEU A 25 -2.42 0.04 0.23
CA LEU A 25 -3.78 0.55 0.00
C LEU A 25 -4.27 0.06 -1.36
N TYR A 26 -5.46 -0.54 -1.40
CA TYR A 26 -5.96 -1.21 -2.61
C TYR A 26 -7.48 -1.19 -2.70
N LEU A 27 -8.02 -1.27 -3.93
CA LEU A 27 -9.46 -1.37 -4.19
C LEU A 27 -9.99 -2.79 -4.01
N ASP A 28 -9.26 -3.80 -4.46
CA ASP A 28 -9.63 -5.22 -4.29
C ASP A 28 -8.43 -6.13 -4.62
N THR A 29 -8.19 -7.18 -3.84
CA THR A 29 -7.14 -8.20 -4.12
C THR A 29 -7.73 -9.54 -4.56
N THR A 30 -9.06 -9.65 -4.63
CA THR A 30 -9.74 -10.90 -4.97
C THR A 30 -9.81 -11.09 -6.49
N VAL A 31 -10.33 -10.09 -7.19
CA VAL A 31 -10.52 -10.03 -8.63
C VAL A 31 -9.33 -9.32 -9.28
N CYS A 32 -8.96 -8.14 -8.80
CA CYS A 32 -7.94 -7.31 -9.46
C CYS A 32 -6.52 -7.91 -9.38
N GLY A 33 -6.02 -8.36 -10.53
CA GLY A 33 -4.69 -8.93 -10.68
C GLY A 33 -3.58 -7.94 -10.34
N ARG A 34 -3.71 -6.67 -10.73
CA ARG A 34 -2.72 -5.63 -10.39
C ARG A 34 -2.52 -5.49 -8.89
N CYS A 35 -3.62 -5.45 -8.13
CA CYS A 35 -3.59 -5.33 -6.67
C CYS A 35 -3.05 -6.60 -6.02
N ARG A 36 -3.52 -7.77 -6.43
CA ARG A 36 -3.06 -9.08 -5.91
C ARG A 36 -1.57 -9.33 -6.18
N ASP A 37 -1.10 -9.01 -7.38
CA ASP A 37 0.31 -9.19 -7.75
C ASP A 37 1.19 -8.19 -7.01
N THR A 38 0.69 -6.97 -6.76
CA THR A 38 1.38 -5.98 -5.92
C THR A 38 1.46 -6.42 -4.46
N GLU A 39 0.39 -7.00 -3.91
CA GLU A 39 0.38 -7.59 -2.57
C GLU A 39 1.44 -8.68 -2.45
N LYS A 40 1.50 -9.59 -3.42
CA LYS A 40 2.49 -10.66 -3.47
C LYS A 40 3.91 -10.11 -3.54
N ALA A 41 4.18 -9.13 -4.41
CA ALA A 41 5.49 -8.51 -4.53
C ALA A 41 5.92 -7.83 -3.21
N LEU A 42 4.98 -7.19 -2.51
CA LEU A 42 5.22 -6.61 -1.19
C LEU A 42 5.57 -7.68 -0.15
N ASP A 43 4.79 -8.75 -0.06
CA ASP A 43 5.03 -9.84 0.88
C ASP A 43 6.41 -10.50 0.64
N GLU A 44 6.80 -10.66 -0.62
CA GLU A 44 8.12 -11.17 -1.01
C GLU A 44 9.26 -10.19 -0.67
N ALA A 45 9.06 -8.89 -0.85
CA ALA A 45 10.03 -7.85 -0.51
C ALA A 45 10.28 -7.81 1.00
N VAL A 46 9.21 -7.73 1.80
CA VAL A 46 9.26 -7.72 3.27
C VAL A 46 9.93 -8.97 3.80
N SER A 47 9.53 -10.15 3.30
CA SER A 47 10.16 -11.43 3.69
C SER A 47 11.66 -11.46 3.39
N GLY A 48 12.11 -10.77 2.33
CA GLY A 48 13.51 -10.68 1.95
C GLY A 48 14.37 -9.82 2.89
N VAL A 49 13.79 -8.83 3.56
CA VAL A 49 14.55 -7.84 4.36
C VAL A 49 14.31 -7.93 5.87
N VAL A 50 13.20 -8.56 6.31
CA VAL A 50 12.74 -8.52 7.70
C VAL A 50 13.79 -9.00 8.70
N ALA A 51 14.54 -10.07 8.39
CA ALA A 51 15.55 -10.62 9.28
C ALA A 51 16.73 -9.64 9.49
N VAL A 52 17.19 -8.99 8.41
CA VAL A 52 18.28 -8.02 8.45
C VAL A 52 17.85 -6.75 9.17
N LEU A 53 16.64 -6.25 8.88
CA LEU A 53 16.08 -5.07 9.56
C LEU A 53 15.87 -5.31 11.05
N ASN A 54 15.39 -6.50 11.42
CA ASN A 54 15.24 -6.91 12.80
C ASN A 54 16.57 -6.94 13.56
N ALA A 55 17.62 -7.51 12.94
CA ALA A 55 18.97 -7.51 13.48
C ALA A 55 19.57 -6.10 13.59
N ALA A 56 19.19 -5.19 12.68
CA ALA A 56 19.58 -3.77 12.70
C ALA A 56 18.77 -2.91 13.70
N GLY A 57 17.87 -3.51 14.49
CA GLY A 57 17.09 -2.80 15.51
C GLY A 57 15.81 -2.15 14.99
N TYR A 58 15.29 -2.61 13.85
CA TYR A 58 14.01 -2.16 13.28
C TYR A 58 12.91 -3.20 13.44
N GLU A 59 11.66 -2.76 13.45
CA GLU A 59 10.46 -3.60 13.44
C GLU A 59 9.59 -3.22 12.25
N VAL A 60 9.40 -4.13 11.30
CA VAL A 60 8.54 -3.89 10.12
C VAL A 60 7.09 -4.23 10.47
N LYS A 61 6.18 -3.32 10.17
CA LYS A 61 4.72 -3.50 10.30
C LYS A 61 4.07 -3.24 8.97
N VAL A 62 3.31 -4.20 8.47
CA VAL A 62 2.57 -4.07 7.21
C VAL A 62 1.09 -3.92 7.52
N ASN A 63 0.50 -2.81 7.08
CA ASN A 63 -0.92 -2.54 7.19
C ASN A 63 -1.54 -2.67 5.79
N LYS A 64 -2.37 -3.68 5.59
CA LYS A 64 -3.10 -3.88 4.33
C LYS A 64 -4.51 -3.32 4.50
N VAL A 65 -4.87 -2.31 3.70
CA VAL A 65 -6.13 -1.57 3.84
C VAL A 65 -6.90 -1.63 2.53
N ASN A 66 -8.08 -2.25 2.58
CA ASN A 66 -9.03 -2.21 1.48
C ASN A 66 -9.78 -0.87 1.50
N ILE A 67 -9.56 -0.05 0.49
CA ILE A 67 -10.21 1.26 0.35
C ILE A 67 -11.57 1.06 -0.31
N ALA A 68 -12.52 0.56 0.49
CA ALA A 68 -13.86 0.18 0.03
C ALA A 68 -14.83 1.36 -0.14
N SER A 69 -14.45 2.57 0.30
CA SER A 69 -15.33 3.74 0.27
C SER A 69 -14.58 5.06 0.09
N ARG A 70 -15.33 6.13 -0.23
CA ARG A 70 -14.82 7.50 -0.36
C ARG A 70 -14.28 8.04 0.97
N GLU A 71 -14.90 7.66 2.08
CA GLU A 71 -14.48 8.03 3.42
C GLU A 71 -13.10 7.44 3.74
N LEU A 72 -12.90 6.15 3.43
CA LEU A 72 -11.58 5.52 3.56
C LEU A 72 -10.55 6.13 2.60
N ALA A 73 -10.94 6.44 1.36
CA ALA A 73 -10.04 7.12 0.42
C ALA A 73 -9.59 8.48 0.97
N THR A 74 -10.49 9.21 1.62
CA THR A 74 -10.19 10.50 2.27
C THR A 74 -9.31 10.33 3.50
N GLU A 75 -9.64 9.39 4.39
CA GLU A 75 -8.86 9.09 5.61
C GLU A 75 -7.41 8.74 5.28
N TYR A 76 -7.22 7.89 4.28
CA TYR A 76 -5.89 7.44 3.85
C TYR A 76 -5.28 8.33 2.78
N ARG A 77 -5.93 9.43 2.37
CA ARG A 77 -5.49 10.30 1.26
C ARG A 77 -5.08 9.48 0.03
N PHE A 78 -5.91 8.50 -0.33
CA PHE A 78 -5.63 7.52 -1.37
C PHE A 78 -5.76 8.16 -2.75
N ILE A 79 -4.75 7.96 -3.60
CA ILE A 79 -4.71 8.60 -4.91
C ILE A 79 -4.98 7.60 -6.04
N SER A 80 -4.38 6.42 -5.97
CA SER A 80 -4.54 5.41 -7.02
C SER A 80 -4.25 4.01 -6.50
N SER A 81 -4.96 3.03 -7.03
CA SER A 81 -4.79 1.63 -6.65
C SER A 81 -3.82 0.90 -7.58
N PRO A 82 -2.99 -0.02 -7.07
CA PRO A 82 -2.59 -0.15 -5.68
C PRO A 82 -1.58 0.95 -5.27
N THR A 83 -1.47 1.27 -3.98
CA THR A 83 -0.45 2.17 -3.42
C THR A 83 0.35 1.46 -2.32
N ILE A 84 1.67 1.63 -2.33
CA ILE A 84 2.56 1.20 -1.23
C ILE A 84 3.23 2.45 -0.67
N ARG A 85 3.17 2.62 0.65
CA ARG A 85 3.87 3.69 1.37
C ARG A 85 4.78 3.11 2.42
N VAL A 86 5.96 3.71 2.59
CA VAL A 86 6.89 3.38 3.67
C VAL A 86 7.04 4.62 4.55
N ASN A 87 6.66 4.50 5.82
CA ASN A 87 6.52 5.60 6.79
C ASN A 87 5.70 6.79 6.23
N GLY A 88 4.60 6.48 5.53
CA GLY A 88 3.73 7.48 4.92
C GLY A 88 4.22 8.04 3.58
N ASN A 89 5.44 7.72 3.15
CA ASN A 89 5.99 8.15 1.86
C ASN A 89 5.61 7.15 0.77
N ASP A 90 4.97 7.60 -0.30
CA ASP A 90 4.74 6.78 -1.49
C ASP A 90 6.08 6.32 -2.08
N ILE A 91 6.16 5.03 -2.44
CA ILE A 91 7.38 4.47 -3.06
C ILE A 91 7.48 4.80 -4.54
N ALA A 92 6.36 5.17 -5.18
CA ALA A 92 6.35 5.60 -6.57
C ALA A 92 6.97 6.99 -6.70
N VAL A 93 7.88 7.16 -7.67
CA VAL A 93 8.53 8.46 -7.95
C VAL A 93 7.56 9.43 -8.63
N GLU A 94 6.69 8.90 -9.49
CA GLU A 94 5.69 9.66 -10.23
C GLU A 94 4.37 8.88 -10.25
N LEU A 95 3.26 9.62 -10.28
CA LEU A 95 1.94 9.03 -10.50
C LEU A 95 1.73 8.84 -11.99
N ARG A 96 1.53 7.59 -12.40
CA ARG A 96 1.06 7.24 -13.73
C ARG A 96 -0.06 6.21 -13.59
N GLU A 97 -0.99 6.25 -14.53
CA GLU A 97 -2.18 5.40 -14.50
C GLU A 97 -2.48 4.88 -15.90
N SER A 98 -3.17 3.73 -15.96
CA SER A 98 -3.70 3.17 -17.19
C SER A 98 -4.93 2.33 -16.91
N LEU A 99 -5.74 2.11 -17.94
CA LEU A 99 -6.98 1.34 -17.88
C LEU A 99 -6.76 -0.01 -17.18
N CYS A 100 -7.61 -0.30 -16.22
CA CYS A 100 -7.58 -1.52 -15.43
C CYS A 100 -8.86 -2.31 -15.65
N GLU A 101 -8.80 -3.31 -16.54
CA GLU A 101 -9.95 -4.15 -16.90
C GLU A 101 -10.59 -4.84 -15.69
N ASP A 102 -9.79 -5.27 -14.71
CA ASP A 102 -10.33 -5.93 -13.51
C ASP A 102 -11.09 -4.95 -12.61
N CYS A 103 -10.53 -3.77 -12.37
CA CYS A 103 -11.23 -2.74 -11.59
C CYS A 103 -12.46 -2.23 -12.34
N GLY A 104 -12.40 -2.18 -13.67
CA GLY A 104 -13.55 -1.83 -14.48
C GLY A 104 -14.63 -2.90 -14.43
N THR A 105 -14.25 -4.18 -14.40
CA THR A 105 -15.17 -5.29 -14.14
C THR A 105 -15.79 -5.17 -12.75
N LEU A 106 -15.02 -4.74 -11.73
CA LEU A 106 -15.50 -4.57 -10.36
C LEU A 106 -16.56 -3.46 -10.26
N CYS A 107 -16.29 -2.26 -10.80
CA CYS A 107 -17.22 -1.13 -10.72
C CYS A 107 -18.30 -1.11 -11.82
N GLY A 108 -18.09 -1.82 -12.93
CA GLY A 108 -19.02 -1.84 -14.07
C GLY A 108 -18.82 -0.70 -15.07
N ASP A 109 -17.70 0.00 -15.03
CA ASP A 109 -17.33 1.08 -15.96
C ASP A 109 -15.80 1.16 -16.11
N ASP A 110 -15.29 1.90 -17.09
CA ASP A 110 -13.84 2.04 -17.28
C ASP A 110 -13.19 2.86 -16.15
N VAL A 111 -12.05 2.37 -15.66
CA VAL A 111 -11.27 3.05 -14.61
C VAL A 111 -9.77 2.84 -14.80
N ASP A 112 -9.03 3.93 -14.63
CA ASP A 112 -7.58 3.89 -14.63
C ASP A 112 -7.03 3.56 -13.23
N CYS A 113 -6.03 2.69 -13.18
CA CYS A 113 -5.31 2.33 -11.96
C CYS A 113 -3.81 2.53 -12.14
N ARG A 114 -3.09 2.60 -11.02
CA ARG A 114 -1.65 2.87 -10.99
C ARG A 114 -0.86 1.92 -11.90
N ILE A 115 0.11 2.51 -12.57
CA ILE A 115 1.27 1.82 -13.15
C ILE A 115 2.53 2.26 -12.42
N TRP A 116 3.52 1.37 -12.40
CA TRP A 116 4.78 1.55 -11.70
C TRP A 116 5.88 1.75 -12.73
N VAL A 117 6.66 2.81 -12.57
CA VAL A 117 7.84 3.05 -13.40
C VAL A 117 9.09 2.63 -12.63
N TYR A 118 9.84 1.69 -13.19
CA TYR A 118 11.10 1.23 -12.61
C TYR A 118 12.12 0.95 -13.72
N ASN A 119 13.32 1.51 -13.58
CA ASN A 119 14.40 1.38 -14.58
C ASN A 119 13.98 1.71 -16.02
N GLY A 120 13.09 2.69 -16.18
CA GLY A 120 12.59 3.14 -17.49
C GLY A 120 11.53 2.23 -18.12
N ALA A 121 11.08 1.18 -17.44
CA ALA A 121 9.99 0.31 -17.86
C ALA A 121 8.74 0.52 -17.00
N GLU A 122 7.57 0.31 -17.60
CA GLU A 122 6.27 0.35 -16.94
C GLU A 122 5.82 -1.05 -16.52
N TYR A 123 5.23 -1.14 -15.33
CA TYR A 123 4.71 -2.37 -14.77
C TYR A 123 3.32 -2.16 -14.18
N THR A 124 2.46 -3.16 -14.29
CA THR A 124 1.12 -3.15 -13.67
C THR A 124 1.14 -3.58 -12.20
N SER A 125 2.25 -4.16 -11.75
CA SER A 125 2.60 -4.40 -10.34
C SER A 125 4.08 -4.07 -10.14
N PRO A 126 4.50 -3.50 -9.00
CA PRO A 126 5.86 -3.06 -8.82
C PRO A 126 6.80 -4.27 -8.72
N PRO A 127 7.96 -4.24 -9.40
CA PRO A 127 9.01 -5.22 -9.16
C PRO A 127 9.41 -5.24 -7.69
N LYS A 128 9.73 -6.43 -7.16
CA LYS A 128 10.16 -6.61 -5.77
C LYS A 128 11.36 -5.73 -5.41
N GLU A 129 12.26 -5.51 -6.37
CA GLU A 129 13.46 -4.69 -6.24
C GLU A 129 13.12 -3.23 -5.93
N LEU A 130 12.08 -2.68 -6.57
CA LEU A 130 11.59 -1.33 -6.31
C LEU A 130 11.14 -1.20 -4.83
N ILE A 131 10.34 -2.15 -4.36
CA ILE A 131 9.80 -2.14 -2.99
C ILE A 131 10.93 -2.33 -1.98
N THR A 132 11.85 -3.27 -2.25
CA THR A 132 13.01 -3.56 -1.41
C THR A 132 13.90 -2.33 -1.26
N ASP A 133 14.22 -1.67 -2.38
CA ASP A 133 15.03 -0.45 -2.38
C ASP A 133 14.34 0.68 -1.61
N ALA A 134 13.02 0.86 -1.76
CA ALA A 134 12.26 1.86 -1.03
C ALA A 134 12.30 1.63 0.51
N ILE A 135 12.16 0.38 0.96
CA ILE A 135 12.26 0.04 2.39
C ILE A 135 13.66 0.34 2.92
N LEU A 136 14.72 -0.06 2.20
CA LEU A 136 16.09 0.18 2.63
C LEU A 136 16.43 1.68 2.61
N ARG A 137 15.96 2.41 1.60
CA ARG A 137 16.17 3.85 1.49
C ARG A 137 15.59 4.58 2.69
N GLU A 138 14.42 4.20 3.19
CA GLU A 138 13.85 4.79 4.40
C GLU A 138 14.76 4.58 5.62
N VAL A 139 15.39 3.41 5.75
CA VAL A 139 16.30 3.08 6.85
C VAL A 139 17.60 3.89 6.80
N TYR A 140 18.13 4.13 5.60
CA TYR A 140 19.44 4.78 5.42
C TYR A 140 19.34 6.28 5.09
N SER A 141 18.16 6.80 4.82
CA SER A 141 17.97 8.24 4.57
C SER A 141 18.08 9.03 5.86
N THR A 142 19.00 9.99 5.89
CA THR A 142 19.23 10.89 7.03
C THR A 142 18.36 12.15 6.99
N GLY A 143 17.58 12.35 5.92
CA GLY A 143 16.75 13.53 5.71
C GLY A 143 15.30 13.32 6.14
N LYS A 144 14.75 14.25 6.92
CA LYS A 144 13.30 14.42 7.03
C LYS A 144 12.78 14.89 5.67
N ARG A 145 11.89 14.12 5.04
CA ARG A 145 11.13 14.60 3.89
C ARG A 145 10.11 15.62 4.37
N GLU A 146 10.04 16.76 3.69
CA GLU A 146 9.04 17.78 3.97
C GLU A 146 7.66 17.27 3.58
N SER A 147 6.72 17.32 4.51
CA SER A 147 5.31 17.05 4.22
C SER A 147 4.70 18.27 3.54
N VAL A 148 4.46 18.20 2.23
CA VAL A 148 3.64 19.20 1.55
C VAL A 148 2.20 18.95 1.94
N SER A 149 1.66 19.84 2.79
CA SER A 149 0.31 19.76 3.31
C SER A 149 -0.67 20.48 2.39
N GLU A 150 -1.00 19.87 1.26
CA GLU A 150 -2.20 20.25 0.50
C GLU A 150 -3.42 19.53 1.07
N ALA A 151 -4.59 20.17 0.98
CA ALA A 151 -5.85 19.52 1.32
C ALA A 151 -6.11 18.38 0.33
N TYR A 152 -6.48 17.20 0.84
CA TYR A 152 -6.81 16.08 -0.03
C TYR A 152 -8.08 16.37 -0.83
N GLN A 153 -8.05 16.03 -2.11
CA GLN A 153 -9.21 15.99 -2.98
C GLN A 153 -9.30 14.57 -3.55
N LEU A 154 -10.51 14.02 -3.58
CA LEU A 154 -10.76 12.71 -4.19
C LEU A 154 -10.46 12.82 -5.70
N PRO A 155 -9.47 12.08 -6.21
CA PRO A 155 -9.09 12.15 -7.62
C PRO A 155 -10.16 11.51 -8.52
N GLU A 156 -10.13 11.91 -9.80
CA GLU A 156 -11.14 11.54 -10.80
C GLU A 156 -11.28 10.02 -10.98
N ASN A 157 -10.17 9.28 -11.02
CA ASN A 157 -10.17 7.81 -11.09
C ASN A 157 -11.00 7.16 -9.98
N LEU A 158 -10.88 7.65 -8.73
CA LEU A 158 -11.60 7.12 -7.57
C LEU A 158 -13.06 7.59 -7.57
N GLU A 159 -13.33 8.81 -8.00
CA GLU A 159 -14.72 9.29 -8.12
C GLU A 159 -15.50 8.48 -9.17
N THR A 160 -14.89 8.21 -10.32
CA THR A 160 -15.43 7.30 -11.34
C THR A 160 -15.65 5.90 -10.78
N TYR A 161 -14.63 5.32 -10.13
CA TYR A 161 -14.72 3.99 -9.55
C TYR A 161 -15.88 3.85 -8.56
N PHE A 162 -15.96 4.74 -7.56
CA PHE A 162 -16.97 4.62 -6.52
C PHE A 162 -18.38 4.93 -7.02
N THR A 163 -18.53 5.86 -7.97
CA THR A 163 -19.83 6.14 -8.59
C THR A 163 -20.34 4.93 -9.35
N ALA A 164 -19.53 4.36 -10.24
CA ALA A 164 -19.88 3.19 -11.02
C ALA A 164 -20.19 1.99 -10.11
N LYS A 165 -19.34 1.76 -9.09
CA LYS A 165 -19.51 0.65 -8.15
C LYS A 165 -20.84 0.73 -7.40
N THR A 166 -21.23 1.91 -6.92
CA THR A 166 -22.53 2.11 -6.25
C THR A 166 -23.69 1.76 -7.19
N HIS A 167 -23.69 2.27 -8.43
CA HIS A 167 -24.76 1.98 -9.39
C HIS A 167 -24.87 0.50 -9.73
N LYS A 168 -23.73 -0.17 -9.93
CA LYS A 168 -23.70 -1.60 -10.21
C LYS A 168 -24.27 -2.41 -9.04
N ASP A 169 -23.85 -2.10 -7.81
CA ASP A 169 -24.33 -2.80 -6.62
C ASP A 169 -25.84 -2.64 -6.42
N GLU A 170 -26.36 -1.41 -6.60
CA GLU A 170 -27.79 -1.13 -6.55
C GLU A 170 -28.58 -1.94 -7.61
N ALA A 171 -28.06 -2.02 -8.83
CA ALA A 171 -28.69 -2.78 -9.91
C ALA A 171 -28.68 -4.30 -9.65
N GLU A 172 -27.61 -4.84 -9.08
CA GLU A 172 -27.51 -6.26 -8.69
C GLU A 172 -28.47 -6.60 -7.54
N MET A 173 -28.60 -5.72 -6.55
CA MET A 173 -29.56 -5.90 -5.45
C MET A 173 -31.02 -5.92 -5.95
N GLN A 174 -31.37 -5.08 -6.92
CA GLN A 174 -32.71 -5.06 -7.53
C GLN A 174 -33.01 -6.34 -8.32
N LYS A 175 -32.03 -6.89 -9.04
CA LYS A 175 -32.17 -8.17 -9.77
C LYS A 175 -32.35 -9.35 -8.82
N ASN A 176 -31.63 -9.36 -7.70
CA ASN A 176 -31.71 -10.44 -6.72
C ASN A 176 -32.98 -10.36 -5.85
N GLY A 177 -33.53 -9.17 -5.60
CA GLY A 177 -34.80 -8.99 -4.90
C GLY A 177 -36.05 -9.30 -5.73
N GLY A 178 -35.95 -9.30 -7.06
CA GLY A 178 -37.06 -9.58 -7.98
C GLY A 178 -37.37 -11.07 -8.20
N ASN A 179 -36.54 -11.99 -7.69
CA ASN A 179 -36.67 -13.43 -7.93
C ASN A 179 -37.40 -14.19 -6.81
N THR A 180 -38.21 -13.49 -6.00
CA THR A 180 -39.03 -14.08 -4.92
C THR A 180 -40.51 -13.82 -5.18
N LEU A 181 -41.07 -14.37 -6.26
CA LEU A 181 -42.51 -14.53 -6.50
C LEU A 181 -42.77 -15.85 -7.23
#